data_AF-A0A6H0XUF8-F1
#
_entry.id   AF-A0A6H0XUF8-F1
#
_cell.length_a   1.000
_cell.length_b   1.000
_cell.length_c   1.000
_cell.angle_alpha   90.00
_cell.angle_beta   90.00
_cell.angle_gamma   90.00
#
_symmetry.space_group_name_H-M   'P 1'
#
loop_
_entity.id
_entity.type
_entity.pdbx_description
1 polymer ?
#
loop_
_entity_poly.entity_id
_entity_poly.type
_entity_poly.pdbx_seq_one_letter_code
_entity_poly.pdbx_strand_id
1 'polypeptide(L)'
;MADAASTLASDNAGFTHYFGGKNTDVQFTHFKQMMAAIASTEEHFSFQFECRDTPTCSSVRSAMVADANVADATTRRTIQVCPRFWTATSSLYLLPREESYAVTPYREHETWCEKTKRGNDADLSGRENQWYATAGHTVLHELTHLDALARQAGLVPDPKTNMHGTEDPQDSNKIKGETCELAGARNFLEKYKETKDPDFSSPDYNAESYAAAATEIYFMKECKFSQVRPQTT
;
A
#
# COMPACT_ATOMS: atom_id res chain seq x y z
N MET A 1 -7.43 -8.06 -0.40
CA MET A 1 -6.12 -7.64 -0.94
C MET A 1 -4.97 -8.43 -0.30
N ALA A 2 -4.83 -8.41 1.04
CA ALA A 2 -3.77 -9.14 1.74
C ALA A 2 -3.70 -10.65 1.42
N ASP A 3 -4.84 -11.35 1.39
CA ASP A 3 -4.86 -12.80 1.05
C ASP A 3 -4.41 -13.11 -0.38
N ALA A 4 -4.67 -12.21 -1.33
CA ALA A 4 -4.21 -12.38 -2.69
C ALA A 4 -2.68 -12.27 -2.80
N ALA A 5 -2.05 -11.53 -1.88
CA ALA A 5 -0.61 -11.28 -1.88
C ALA A 5 0.20 -12.35 -1.11
N SER A 6 -0.38 -13.01 -0.11
CA SER A 6 0.32 -14.01 0.72
C SER A 6 0.69 -15.30 -0.02
N THR A 7 0.06 -15.58 -1.16
CA THR A 7 0.23 -16.82 -1.96
C THR A 7 1.12 -16.66 -3.19
N LEU A 8 1.81 -15.53 -3.33
CA LEU A 8 2.55 -15.19 -4.55
C LEU A 8 3.93 -15.85 -4.69
N ALA A 9 4.43 -15.82 -5.92
CA ALA A 9 5.82 -16.04 -6.30
C ALA A 9 6.62 -14.71 -6.33
N SER A 10 7.94 -14.79 -6.13
CA SER A 10 8.83 -13.62 -5.99
C SER A 10 9.07 -12.84 -7.29
N ASP A 11 8.71 -13.43 -8.43
CA ASP A 11 8.80 -12.81 -9.76
C ASP A 11 7.49 -12.15 -10.21
N ASN A 12 6.47 -12.08 -9.33
CA ASN A 12 5.22 -11.40 -9.62
C ASN A 12 5.47 -9.91 -9.93
N ALA A 13 5.00 -9.44 -11.10
CA ALA A 13 5.22 -8.07 -11.55
C ALA A 13 4.81 -7.03 -10.50
N GLY A 14 3.64 -7.22 -9.88
CA GLY A 14 3.12 -6.34 -8.85
C GLY A 14 3.95 -6.29 -7.57
N PHE A 15 4.73 -7.32 -7.23
CA PHE A 15 5.75 -7.21 -6.18
C PHE A 15 7.01 -6.50 -6.69
N THR A 16 7.52 -6.94 -7.85
CA THR A 16 8.81 -6.46 -8.37
C THR A 16 8.83 -4.96 -8.72
N HIS A 17 7.68 -4.36 -9.03
CA HIS A 17 7.55 -2.92 -9.28
C HIS A 17 7.87 -2.04 -8.06
N TYR A 18 7.75 -2.58 -6.85
CA TYR A 18 7.92 -1.80 -5.61
C TYR A 18 9.10 -2.27 -4.75
N PHE A 19 9.59 -3.50 -4.97
CA PHE A 19 10.69 -4.09 -4.20
C PHE A 19 11.90 -4.52 -5.06
N GLY A 20 11.84 -4.44 -6.41
CA GLY A 20 13.03 -4.59 -7.27
C GLY A 20 13.50 -6.03 -7.54
N GLY A 21 12.57 -6.92 -7.88
CA GLY A 21 12.77 -8.38 -8.01
C GLY A 21 14.13 -8.87 -8.54
N LYS A 22 14.64 -9.91 -7.84
CA LYS A 22 15.82 -10.78 -8.09
C LYS A 22 16.96 -10.72 -7.07
N ASN A 23 16.91 -9.89 -6.03
CA ASN A 23 18.02 -9.83 -5.06
C ASN A 23 17.66 -9.83 -3.57
N THR A 24 16.42 -10.13 -3.19
CA THR A 24 16.05 -10.04 -1.77
C THR A 24 14.95 -11.03 -1.36
N ASP A 25 15.34 -12.29 -1.16
CA ASP A 25 14.50 -13.28 -0.47
C ASP A 25 13.94 -12.72 0.86
N VAL A 26 14.70 -11.83 1.50
CA VAL A 26 14.31 -11.10 2.71
C VAL A 26 13.12 -10.16 2.46
N GLN A 27 13.20 -9.24 1.49
CA GLN A 27 12.11 -8.30 1.20
C GLN A 27 10.82 -9.01 0.78
N PHE A 28 10.96 -10.06 -0.03
CA PHE A 28 9.81 -10.88 -0.42
C PHE A 28 9.20 -11.62 0.78
N THR A 29 10.05 -12.10 1.69
CA THR A 29 9.61 -12.72 2.95
C THR A 29 8.88 -11.71 3.81
N HIS A 30 9.43 -10.50 4.02
CA HIS A 30 8.79 -9.43 4.78
C HIS A 30 7.44 -9.06 4.16
N PHE A 31 7.37 -8.88 2.84
CA PHE A 31 6.11 -8.63 2.15
C PHE A 31 5.05 -9.70 2.41
N LYS A 32 5.40 -10.98 2.22
CA LYS A 32 4.47 -12.09 2.45
C LYS A 32 4.02 -12.17 3.91
N GLN A 33 4.96 -12.02 4.84
CA GLN A 33 4.66 -12.12 6.27
C GLN A 33 3.85 -10.93 6.76
N MET A 34 4.08 -9.71 6.24
CA MET A 34 3.25 -8.54 6.50
C MET A 34 1.82 -8.75 6.01
N MET A 35 1.65 -9.23 4.78
CA MET A 35 0.31 -9.51 4.23
C MET A 35 -0.40 -10.62 5.02
N ALA A 36 0.32 -11.67 5.42
CA ALA A 36 -0.22 -12.72 6.28
C ALA A 36 -0.58 -12.20 7.68
N ALA A 37 0.26 -11.36 8.29
CA ALA A 37 0.03 -10.71 9.56
C ALA A 37 -1.27 -9.90 9.52
N ILE A 38 -1.41 -9.03 8.51
CA ILE A 38 -2.59 -8.21 8.26
C ILE A 38 -3.85 -9.07 8.07
N ALA A 39 -3.77 -10.15 7.29
CA ALA A 39 -4.88 -11.07 7.09
C ALA A 39 -5.28 -11.81 8.38
N SER A 40 -4.33 -12.12 9.26
CA SER A 40 -4.54 -12.83 10.53
C SER A 40 -4.97 -11.92 11.70
N THR A 41 -5.22 -10.64 11.44
CA THR A 41 -5.45 -9.64 12.49
C THR A 41 -6.64 -9.93 13.40
N GLU A 42 -7.63 -10.68 12.91
CA GLU A 42 -8.80 -11.09 13.72
C GLU A 42 -8.44 -12.00 14.91
N GLU A 43 -7.30 -12.70 14.87
CA GLU A 43 -6.93 -13.69 15.87
C GLU A 43 -5.84 -13.20 16.86
N HIS A 44 -5.06 -12.18 16.49
CA HIS A 44 -3.77 -11.92 17.16
C HIS A 44 -3.47 -10.46 17.53
N PHE A 45 -4.20 -9.47 17.00
CA PHE A 45 -3.92 -8.05 17.30
C PHE A 45 -5.17 -7.27 17.63
N SER A 46 -5.14 -6.57 18.77
CA SER A 46 -6.14 -5.56 19.06
C SER A 46 -5.65 -4.21 18.53
N PHE A 47 -6.15 -3.81 17.36
CA PHE A 47 -6.24 -2.39 17.01
C PHE A 47 -7.70 -1.96 16.92
N GLN A 48 -7.93 -0.66 16.78
CA GLN A 48 -9.25 -0.09 16.57
C GLN A 48 -9.21 1.06 15.57
N PHE A 49 -10.24 1.15 14.74
CA PHE A 49 -10.47 2.35 13.94
C PHE A 49 -11.25 3.38 14.76
N GLU A 50 -10.76 4.61 14.77
CA GLU A 50 -11.44 5.74 15.40
C GLU A 50 -11.76 6.81 14.36
N CYS A 51 -13.06 7.04 14.12
CA CYS A 51 -13.54 8.15 13.31
C CYS A 51 -13.71 9.39 14.20
N ARG A 52 -12.64 10.17 14.38
CA ARG A 52 -12.68 11.42 15.14
C ARG A 52 -11.79 12.46 14.47
N ASP A 53 -12.28 13.70 14.38
CA ASP A 53 -11.43 14.83 14.01
C ASP A 53 -10.52 15.17 15.20
N THR A 54 -9.25 14.78 15.08
CA THR A 54 -8.22 15.06 16.07
C THR A 54 -7.31 16.19 15.58
N PRO A 55 -6.58 16.88 16.49
CA PRO A 55 -5.55 17.84 16.08
C PRO A 55 -4.52 17.22 15.12
N THR A 56 -4.22 15.93 15.30
CA THR A 56 -3.37 15.16 14.39
C THR A 56 -3.95 15.20 12.97
N CYS A 57 -5.19 14.74 12.77
CA CYS A 57 -5.88 14.77 11.48
C CYS A 57 -5.89 16.16 10.81
N SER A 58 -6.14 17.21 11.58
CA SER A 58 -6.19 18.58 11.10
C SER A 58 -4.82 19.15 10.71
N SER A 59 -3.74 18.73 11.38
CA SER A 59 -2.38 19.25 11.16
C SER A 59 -1.67 18.61 9.97
N VAL A 60 -1.85 17.30 9.75
CA VAL A 60 -1.10 16.55 8.72
C VAL A 60 -1.80 16.52 7.36
N ARG A 61 -3.09 16.89 7.30
CA ARG A 61 -3.92 16.75 6.09
C ARG A 61 -3.87 15.33 5.50
N SER A 62 -3.73 14.31 6.33
CA SER A 62 -3.72 12.89 5.93
C SER A 62 -5.13 12.33 5.88
N ALA A 63 -5.32 11.26 5.09
CA ALA A 63 -6.58 10.52 5.07
C ALA A 63 -6.75 9.69 6.35
N MET A 64 -5.68 9.06 6.81
CA MET A 64 -5.67 8.27 8.04
C MET A 64 -4.34 8.51 8.78
N VAL A 65 -4.27 8.06 10.04
CA VAL A 65 -3.05 8.10 10.85
C VAL A 65 -3.01 6.89 11.77
N ALA A 66 -2.01 6.03 11.63
CA ALA A 66 -1.75 4.93 12.53
C ALA A 66 -0.94 5.34 13.78
N ASP A 67 -1.23 4.69 14.91
CA ASP A 67 -0.36 4.69 16.08
C ASP A 67 0.84 3.76 15.86
N ALA A 68 1.93 4.33 15.35
CA ALA A 68 3.20 3.63 15.07
C ALA A 68 4.10 3.44 16.32
N ASN A 69 3.59 3.67 17.54
CA ASN A 69 4.39 3.44 18.74
C ASN A 69 4.69 1.96 18.96
N VAL A 70 5.81 1.69 19.64
CA VAL A 70 6.28 0.35 20.04
C VAL A 70 5.14 -0.49 20.61
N ALA A 71 4.86 -1.65 20.03
CA ALA A 71 3.81 -2.53 20.52
C ALA A 71 4.10 -3.04 21.94
N ASP A 72 3.06 -3.08 22.77
CA ASP A 72 3.10 -3.69 24.10
C ASP A 72 1.87 -4.58 24.32
N ALA A 73 1.90 -5.44 25.33
CA ALA A 73 0.87 -6.45 25.56
C ALA A 73 -0.49 -5.89 26.03
N THR A 74 -0.56 -4.60 26.37
CA THR A 74 -1.70 -3.99 27.07
C THR A 74 -2.36 -2.86 26.30
N THR A 75 -1.63 -2.22 25.39
CA THR A 75 -2.09 -1.05 24.66
C THR A 75 -2.73 -1.48 23.36
N ARG A 76 -4.04 -1.23 23.26
CA ARG A 76 -4.75 -1.30 21.99
C ARG A 76 -4.31 -0.15 21.09
N ARG A 77 -3.76 -0.46 19.93
CA ARG A 77 -3.31 0.55 18.95
C ARG A 77 -4.51 1.11 18.19
N THR A 78 -4.42 2.39 17.82
CA THR A 78 -5.51 3.07 17.11
C THR A 78 -5.06 3.45 15.71
N ILE A 79 -5.95 3.28 14.74
CA ILE A 79 -5.85 3.92 13.43
C ILE A 79 -6.95 4.98 13.35
N GLN A 80 -6.55 6.24 13.26
CA GLN A 80 -7.48 7.37 13.16
C GLN A 80 -7.92 7.54 11.71
N VAL A 81 -9.23 7.59 11.49
CA VAL A 81 -9.83 7.90 10.18
C VAL A 81 -10.16 9.38 10.15
N CYS A 82 -9.40 10.15 9.38
CA CYS A 82 -9.52 11.59 9.33
C CYS A 82 -10.63 12.05 8.37
N PRO A 83 -11.18 13.27 8.51
CA PRO A 83 -12.20 13.79 7.61
C PRO A 83 -11.82 13.74 6.12
N ARG A 84 -10.52 13.89 5.82
CA ARG A 84 -9.99 13.80 4.47
C ARG A 84 -10.21 12.44 3.82
N PHE A 85 -10.23 11.33 4.57
CA PHE A 85 -10.51 9.99 4.01
C PHE A 85 -11.83 9.95 3.21
N TRP A 86 -12.84 10.68 3.67
CA TRP A 86 -14.15 10.68 3.04
C TRP A 86 -14.24 11.57 1.80
N THR A 87 -13.17 12.33 1.50
CA THR A 87 -13.16 13.33 0.43
C THR A 87 -11.96 13.19 -0.51
N ALA A 88 -10.92 12.45 -0.12
CA ALA A 88 -9.73 12.25 -0.93
C ALA A 88 -9.98 11.20 -2.00
N THR A 89 -9.63 11.53 -3.25
CA THR A 89 -9.83 10.66 -4.41
C THR A 89 -9.25 9.25 -4.22
N SER A 90 -8.13 9.11 -3.52
CA SER A 90 -7.50 7.81 -3.24
C SER A 90 -8.28 6.91 -2.27
N SER A 91 -9.22 7.46 -1.51
CA SER A 91 -10.09 6.72 -0.56
C SER A 91 -11.58 6.76 -0.95
N LEU A 92 -11.96 7.53 -1.96
CA LEU A 92 -13.34 7.61 -2.44
C LEU A 92 -13.84 6.32 -3.11
N TYR A 93 -12.94 5.49 -3.63
CA TYR A 93 -13.32 4.27 -4.32
C TYR A 93 -13.34 3.06 -3.38
N LEU A 94 -14.53 2.45 -3.24
CA LEU A 94 -14.73 1.20 -2.51
C LEU A 94 -14.61 0.01 -3.46
N LEU A 95 -14.01 -1.08 -2.98
CA LEU A 95 -14.11 -2.38 -3.65
C LEU A 95 -15.52 -2.94 -3.39
N PRO A 96 -16.19 -3.58 -4.37
CA PRO A 96 -17.53 -4.14 -4.18
C PRO A 96 -17.53 -5.25 -3.12
N ARG A 97 -18.67 -5.43 -2.44
CA ARG A 97 -18.89 -6.50 -1.46
C ARG A 97 -18.96 -7.86 -2.19
N GLU A 98 -18.33 -8.89 -1.63
CA GLU A 98 -18.27 -10.24 -2.23
C GLU A 98 -19.63 -10.80 -2.65
N GLU A 99 -20.70 -10.47 -1.94
CA GLU A 99 -22.07 -10.96 -2.21
C GLU A 99 -22.62 -10.57 -3.60
N SER A 100 -22.03 -9.57 -4.29
CA SER A 100 -22.35 -9.26 -5.68
C SER A 100 -21.35 -9.88 -6.66
N TYR A 101 -21.26 -11.21 -6.68
CA TYR A 101 -20.31 -12.04 -7.45
C TYR A 101 -20.31 -11.86 -8.99
N ALA A 102 -20.98 -10.85 -9.55
CA ALA A 102 -21.04 -10.60 -10.99
C ALA A 102 -20.28 -9.34 -11.45
N VAL A 103 -19.78 -8.51 -10.52
CA VAL A 103 -19.23 -7.20 -10.87
C VAL A 103 -17.73 -7.21 -10.59
N THR A 104 -16.93 -7.26 -11.67
CA THR A 104 -15.55 -6.77 -11.67
C THR A 104 -15.43 -5.53 -10.79
N PRO A 105 -14.33 -5.32 -10.05
CA PRO A 105 -14.20 -4.18 -9.16
C PRO A 105 -14.76 -2.91 -9.83
N TYR A 106 -15.75 -2.33 -9.17
CA TYR A 106 -16.66 -1.33 -9.74
C TYR A 106 -16.19 0.08 -9.40
N ARG A 107 -16.32 0.98 -10.35
CA ARG A 107 -16.26 2.43 -10.18
C ARG A 107 -17.56 3.00 -10.73
N GLU A 108 -18.07 4.08 -10.16
CA GLU A 108 -19.39 4.66 -10.46
C GLU A 108 -19.68 4.85 -11.98
N HIS A 109 -18.64 4.95 -12.82
CA HIS A 109 -18.76 5.14 -14.26
C HIS A 109 -17.96 4.16 -15.14
N GLU A 110 -17.14 3.26 -14.59
CA GLU A 110 -16.26 2.34 -15.35
C GLU A 110 -15.90 1.10 -14.50
N THR A 111 -15.37 0.03 -15.12
CA THR A 111 -14.80 -1.09 -14.35
C THR A 111 -13.28 -0.91 -14.22
N TRP A 112 -12.72 -1.23 -13.06
CA TRP A 112 -11.27 -1.27 -12.86
C TRP A 112 -10.56 -2.29 -13.77
N CYS A 113 -11.32 -3.25 -14.30
CA CYS A 113 -10.86 -4.32 -15.17
C CYS A 113 -11.05 -4.06 -16.67
N GLU A 114 -11.39 -2.83 -17.07
CA GLU A 114 -11.58 -2.51 -18.49
C GLU A 114 -10.26 -2.70 -19.26
N LYS A 115 -10.16 -3.80 -20.01
CA LYS A 115 -9.04 -4.04 -20.93
C LYS A 115 -9.14 -3.05 -22.09
N THR A 116 -8.03 -2.39 -22.42
CA THR A 116 -8.00 -1.52 -23.60
C THR A 116 -8.30 -2.33 -24.87
N LYS A 117 -8.74 -1.66 -25.95
CA LYS A 117 -9.00 -2.27 -27.27
C LYS A 117 -7.82 -3.08 -27.85
N ARG A 118 -6.62 -2.99 -27.26
CA ARG A 118 -5.41 -3.72 -27.66
C ARG A 118 -5.22 -5.07 -26.96
N GLY A 119 -6.14 -5.48 -26.09
CA GLY A 119 -6.30 -6.87 -25.65
C GLY A 119 -5.30 -7.39 -24.61
N ASN A 120 -4.16 -6.73 -24.40
CA ASN A 120 -3.17 -7.14 -23.40
C ASN A 120 -2.72 -5.92 -22.58
N ASP A 121 -2.85 -6.06 -21.26
CA ASP A 121 -2.50 -5.09 -20.21
C ASP A 121 -3.38 -3.82 -20.10
N ALA A 122 -3.60 -3.37 -18.87
CA ALA A 122 -4.23 -2.09 -18.59
C ALA A 122 -3.22 -0.98 -18.87
N ASP A 123 -3.25 -0.44 -20.09
CA ASP A 123 -2.59 0.82 -20.41
C ASP A 123 -3.46 1.96 -19.87
N LEU A 124 -3.11 2.45 -18.68
CA LEU A 124 -3.79 3.58 -18.03
C LEU A 124 -3.21 4.94 -18.47
N SER A 125 -2.36 4.98 -19.50
CA SER A 125 -1.85 6.24 -20.03
C SER A 125 -2.98 7.14 -20.52
N GLY A 126 -2.91 8.42 -20.15
CA GLY A 126 -3.97 9.39 -20.41
C GLY A 126 -5.08 9.41 -19.35
N ARG A 127 -5.05 8.51 -18.36
CA ARG A 127 -5.90 8.54 -17.16
C ARG A 127 -5.06 8.87 -15.93
N GLU A 128 -4.22 9.90 -16.05
CA GLU A 128 -3.15 10.31 -15.09
C GLU A 128 -3.59 10.40 -13.61
N ASN A 129 -4.91 10.51 -13.35
CA ASN A 129 -5.49 10.63 -12.00
C ASN A 129 -6.35 9.41 -11.57
N GLN A 130 -6.28 8.27 -12.25
CA GLN A 130 -7.20 7.13 -12.05
C GLN A 130 -6.48 5.84 -11.62
N TRP A 131 -5.60 5.98 -10.64
CA TRP A 131 -4.87 4.86 -10.07
C TRP A 131 -5.77 3.98 -9.22
N TYR A 132 -5.40 2.71 -9.09
CA TYR A 132 -6.08 1.68 -8.28
C TYR A 132 -6.10 1.96 -6.77
N ALA A 133 -5.76 3.17 -6.34
CA ALA A 133 -5.92 3.60 -4.96
C ALA A 133 -7.41 3.56 -4.59
N THR A 134 -7.69 2.79 -3.54
CA THR A 134 -9.03 2.58 -2.98
C THR A 134 -8.99 2.87 -1.49
N ALA A 135 -10.15 2.99 -0.85
CA ALA A 135 -10.24 3.03 0.61
C ALA A 135 -9.43 1.89 1.26
N GLY A 136 -9.48 0.69 0.68
CA GLY A 136 -8.71 -0.45 1.18
C GLY A 136 -7.20 -0.30 1.02
N HIS A 137 -6.73 0.41 -0.01
CA HIS A 137 -5.31 0.73 -0.16
C HIS A 137 -4.84 1.64 0.97
N THR A 138 -5.57 2.72 1.28
CA THR A 138 -5.26 3.62 2.40
C THR A 138 -5.28 2.86 3.73
N VAL A 139 -6.28 2.01 3.97
CA VAL A 139 -6.32 1.18 5.18
C VAL A 139 -5.10 0.25 5.26
N LEU A 140 -4.71 -0.36 4.14
CA LEU A 140 -3.58 -1.28 4.10
C LEU A 140 -2.26 -0.55 4.37
N HIS A 141 -2.08 0.64 3.80
CA HIS A 141 -0.96 1.53 4.07
C HIS A 141 -0.81 1.74 5.58
N GLU A 142 -1.86 2.20 6.25
CA GLU A 142 -1.80 2.49 7.69
C GLU A 142 -1.55 1.26 8.56
N LEU A 143 -2.07 0.11 8.17
CA LEU A 143 -1.82 -1.14 8.90
C LEU A 143 -0.33 -1.48 8.94
N THR A 144 0.43 -1.14 7.88
CA THR A 144 1.87 -1.46 7.83
C THR A 144 2.70 -0.63 8.82
N HIS A 145 2.20 0.53 9.25
CA HIS A 145 2.84 1.35 10.29
C HIS A 145 2.76 0.74 11.69
N LEU A 146 1.87 -0.23 11.93
CA LEU A 146 1.73 -0.82 13.26
C LEU A 146 2.96 -1.70 13.58
N ASP A 147 3.75 -1.32 14.59
CA ASP A 147 4.94 -2.05 15.05
C ASP A 147 4.69 -3.54 15.27
N ALA A 148 3.51 -3.89 15.81
CA ALA A 148 3.14 -5.28 16.06
C ALA A 148 3.08 -6.12 14.77
N LEU A 149 2.52 -5.57 13.70
CA LEU A 149 2.39 -6.24 12.41
C LEU A 149 3.74 -6.29 11.69
N ALA A 150 4.50 -5.19 11.73
CA ALA A 150 5.84 -5.15 11.17
C ALA A 150 6.78 -6.17 11.83
N ARG A 151 6.76 -6.29 13.16
CA ARG A 151 7.55 -7.30 13.87
C ARG A 151 7.15 -8.73 13.53
N GLN A 152 5.85 -9.00 13.41
CA GLN A 152 5.39 -10.30 12.94
C GLN A 152 5.85 -10.58 11.50
N ALA A 153 5.97 -9.53 10.70
CA ALA A 153 6.53 -9.57 9.35
C ALA A 153 8.05 -9.76 9.30
N GLY A 154 8.72 -9.87 10.45
CA GLY A 154 10.18 -9.99 10.53
C GLY A 154 10.92 -8.66 10.43
N LEU A 155 10.23 -7.53 10.32
CA LEU A 155 10.84 -6.21 10.36
C LEU A 155 11.33 -5.91 11.78
N VAL A 156 12.56 -5.45 11.86
CA VAL A 156 13.11 -4.79 13.05
C VAL A 156 12.91 -3.28 12.92
N PRO A 157 13.09 -2.47 13.97
CA PRO A 157 13.09 -1.02 13.81
C PRO A 157 14.06 -0.61 12.71
N ASP A 158 13.68 0.35 11.86
CA ASP A 158 14.54 0.77 10.75
C ASP A 158 15.90 1.19 11.34
N PRO A 159 17.02 0.58 10.93
CA PRO A 159 18.33 0.89 11.49
C PRO A 159 18.76 2.36 11.27
N LYS A 160 18.09 3.08 10.38
CA LYS A 160 18.40 4.46 9.97
C LYS A 160 17.55 5.47 10.73
N THR A 161 16.24 5.24 10.79
CA THR A 161 15.29 6.18 11.43
C THR A 161 14.91 5.77 12.85
N ASN A 162 15.25 4.55 13.27
CA ASN A 162 14.78 3.90 14.49
C ASN A 162 13.25 3.91 14.62
N MET A 163 12.55 4.05 13.49
CA MET A 163 11.10 3.99 13.45
C MET A 163 10.65 2.54 13.61
N HIS A 164 9.50 2.42 14.27
CA HIS A 164 8.81 1.17 14.51
C HIS A 164 7.67 1.05 13.50
N GLY A 165 7.55 -0.11 12.84
CA GLY A 165 6.67 -0.22 11.67
C GLY A 165 7.35 0.20 10.38
N THR A 166 6.55 0.38 9.33
CA THR A 166 6.96 1.11 8.13
C THR A 166 6.85 2.62 8.35
N GLU A 167 7.43 3.40 7.45
CA GLU A 167 7.46 4.85 7.44
C GLU A 167 6.89 5.43 6.14
N ASP A 168 6.58 6.73 6.21
CA ASP A 168 6.25 7.59 5.08
C ASP A 168 7.47 8.47 4.75
N PRO A 169 8.42 7.97 3.95
CA PRO A 169 9.64 8.72 3.67
C PRO A 169 9.30 10.08 3.04
N GLN A 170 9.63 11.16 3.77
CA GLN A 170 9.13 12.52 3.53
C GLN A 170 9.59 13.17 2.21
N ASP A 171 10.52 12.56 1.48
CA ASP A 171 11.21 13.19 0.33
C ASP A 171 11.01 12.50 -1.03
N SER A 172 10.33 11.35 -1.11
CA SER A 172 10.20 10.67 -2.41
C SER A 172 8.98 11.09 -3.24
N ASN A 173 7.89 11.50 -2.60
CA ASN A 173 6.57 11.60 -3.24
C ASN A 173 6.12 13.04 -3.58
N LYS A 174 6.93 14.07 -3.29
CA LYS A 174 6.64 15.43 -3.78
C LYS A 174 7.06 15.61 -5.23
N ILE A 175 6.56 14.77 -6.13
CA ILE A 175 6.38 15.26 -7.50
C ILE A 175 5.26 16.30 -7.38
N LYS A 176 5.62 17.57 -7.57
CA LYS A 176 4.65 18.68 -7.61
C LYS A 176 3.56 18.32 -8.61
N GLY A 177 2.37 17.99 -8.12
CA GLY A 177 1.20 17.74 -8.94
C GLY A 177 0.77 16.27 -9.05
N GLU A 178 1.56 15.30 -8.59
CA GLU A 178 1.16 13.89 -8.61
C GLU A 178 0.56 13.48 -7.26
N THR A 179 -0.75 13.39 -7.22
CA THR A 179 -1.54 12.82 -6.12
C THR A 179 -1.56 11.28 -6.19
N CYS A 180 -0.51 10.65 -6.71
CA CYS A 180 -0.51 9.23 -7.02
C CYS A 180 0.41 8.46 -6.08
N GLU A 181 -0.19 7.75 -5.14
CA GLU A 181 0.50 6.96 -4.13
C GLU A 181 1.33 5.81 -4.77
N LEU A 182 0.78 5.12 -5.78
CA LEU A 182 1.46 4.04 -6.51
C LEU A 182 2.70 4.51 -7.30
N ALA A 183 2.61 5.66 -7.99
CA ALA A 183 3.74 6.23 -8.71
C ALA A 183 4.83 6.67 -7.72
N GLY A 184 4.42 7.23 -6.58
CA GLY A 184 5.29 7.56 -5.46
C GLY A 184 6.15 6.37 -5.00
N ALA A 185 5.55 5.22 -4.72
CA ALA A 185 6.32 4.02 -4.31
C ALA A 185 7.24 3.48 -5.40
N ARG A 186 6.85 3.53 -6.68
CA ARG A 186 7.75 3.12 -7.79
C ARG A 186 8.95 4.06 -7.89
N ASN A 187 8.70 5.37 -7.84
CA ASN A 187 9.75 6.38 -7.83
C ASN A 187 10.66 6.25 -6.59
N PHE A 188 10.10 5.85 -5.45
CA PHE A 188 10.88 5.52 -4.26
C PHE A 188 11.84 4.35 -4.52
N LEU A 189 11.38 3.26 -5.15
CA LEU A 189 12.24 2.14 -5.53
C LEU A 189 13.36 2.56 -6.48
N GLU A 190 13.05 3.35 -7.51
CA GLU A 190 14.07 3.83 -8.46
C GLU A 190 15.09 4.73 -7.75
N LYS A 191 14.64 5.66 -6.89
CA LYS A 191 15.53 6.45 -6.04
C LYS A 191 16.39 5.58 -5.12
N TYR A 192 15.83 4.53 -4.52
CA TYR A 192 16.57 3.57 -3.69
C TYR A 192 17.66 2.84 -4.48
N LYS A 193 17.40 2.47 -5.74
CA LYS A 193 18.39 1.80 -6.61
C LYS A 193 19.52 2.75 -7.04
N GLU A 194 19.19 4.03 -7.26
CA GLU A 194 20.13 5.04 -7.76
C GLU A 194 20.95 5.68 -6.65
N THR A 195 20.37 5.82 -5.46
CA THR A 195 21.02 6.49 -4.34
C THR A 195 22.18 5.67 -3.80
N LYS A 196 23.26 6.36 -3.44
CA LYS A 196 24.40 5.79 -2.70
C LYS A 196 24.35 6.14 -1.22
N ASP A 197 23.30 6.82 -0.80
CA ASP A 197 23.10 7.24 0.57
C ASP A 197 22.81 6.02 1.45
N PRO A 198 23.72 5.64 2.37
CA PRO A 198 23.49 4.54 3.29
C PRO A 198 22.34 4.82 4.25
N ASP A 199 21.87 6.07 4.38
CA ASP A 199 20.76 6.47 5.25
C ASP A 199 19.41 6.53 4.51
N PHE A 200 19.36 6.20 3.22
CA PHE A 200 18.10 6.15 2.48
C PHE A 200 17.34 4.83 2.71
N SER A 201 16.19 4.87 3.36
CA SER A 201 15.42 3.69 3.78
C SER A 201 15.15 2.71 2.63
N SER A 202 15.14 1.42 2.96
CA SER A 202 14.82 0.39 1.96
C SER A 202 13.31 0.32 1.70
N PRO A 203 12.87 -0.21 0.55
CA PRO A 203 11.44 -0.42 0.27
C PRO A 203 10.69 -1.22 1.33
N ASP A 204 11.37 -2.06 2.13
CA ASP A 204 10.76 -2.82 3.23
C ASP A 204 10.28 -1.97 4.39
N TYR A 205 10.77 -0.74 4.48
CA TYR A 205 10.34 0.24 5.47
C TYR A 205 9.39 1.25 4.87
N ASN A 206 9.03 1.19 3.58
CA ASN A 206 8.11 2.14 2.97
C ASN A 206 6.67 1.59 3.00
N ALA A 207 5.76 2.25 3.74
CA ALA A 207 4.37 1.82 3.87
C ALA A 207 3.64 1.73 2.52
N GLU A 208 3.89 2.72 1.68
CA GLU A 208 3.31 2.84 0.35
C GLU A 208 3.74 1.70 -0.57
N SER A 209 4.97 1.19 -0.46
CA SER A 209 5.43 0.03 -1.23
C SER A 209 4.60 -1.23 -0.96
N TYR A 210 4.23 -1.50 0.29
CA TYR A 210 3.37 -2.65 0.62
C TYR A 210 1.95 -2.44 0.10
N ALA A 211 1.37 -1.27 0.35
CA ALA A 211 0.01 -0.95 -0.05
C ALA A 211 -0.16 -1.00 -1.58
N ALA A 212 0.77 -0.38 -2.30
CA ALA A 212 0.80 -0.35 -3.75
C ALA A 212 1.01 -1.74 -4.35
N ALA A 213 1.96 -2.53 -3.84
CA ALA A 213 2.21 -3.88 -4.33
C ALA A 213 0.97 -4.77 -4.16
N ALA A 214 0.40 -4.83 -2.95
CA ALA A 214 -0.78 -5.65 -2.66
C ALA A 214 -2.01 -5.23 -3.47
N THR A 215 -2.16 -3.92 -3.70
CA THR A 215 -3.22 -3.35 -4.54
C THR A 215 -3.05 -3.81 -5.99
N GLU A 216 -1.85 -3.63 -6.56
CA GLU A 216 -1.56 -4.05 -7.94
C GLU A 216 -1.77 -5.56 -8.11
N ILE A 217 -1.25 -6.37 -7.19
CA ILE A 217 -1.43 -7.82 -7.16
C ILE A 217 -2.92 -8.21 -7.19
N TYR A 218 -3.74 -7.55 -6.37
CA TYR A 218 -5.16 -7.80 -6.32
C TYR A 218 -5.81 -7.53 -7.68
N PHE A 219 -5.57 -6.36 -8.27
CA PHE A 219 -6.14 -6.03 -9.57
C PHE A 219 -5.58 -6.90 -10.70
N MET A 220 -4.31 -7.29 -10.66
CA MET A 220 -3.74 -8.27 -11.60
C MET A 220 -4.49 -9.60 -11.54
N LYS A 221 -4.79 -10.10 -10.33
CA LYS A 221 -5.55 -11.35 -10.13
C LYS A 221 -6.99 -11.22 -10.61
N GLU A 222 -7.72 -10.23 -10.09
CA GLU A 222 -9.15 -10.07 -10.36
C GLU A 222 -9.43 -9.71 -11.83
N CYS A 223 -8.62 -8.84 -12.41
CA CYS A 223 -8.79 -8.41 -13.80
C CYS A 223 -8.03 -9.26 -14.82
N LYS A 224 -7.27 -10.27 -14.35
CA LYS A 224 -6.43 -11.13 -15.19
C LYS A 224 -5.46 -10.32 -16.05
N PHE A 225 -4.79 -9.35 -15.43
CA PHE A 225 -3.72 -8.58 -16.06
C PHE A 225 -2.39 -9.26 -15.83
N SER A 226 -1.47 -9.15 -16.80
CA SER A 226 -0.11 -9.66 -16.63
C SER A 226 0.77 -8.67 -15.85
N GLN A 227 0.40 -7.39 -15.87
CA GLN A 227 1.04 -6.27 -15.17
C GLN A 227 0.09 -5.05 -15.17
N VAL A 228 0.28 -4.12 -14.24
CA VAL A 228 -0.31 -2.77 -14.31
C VAL A 228 0.80 -1.77 -14.64
N ARG A 229 0.69 -1.11 -15.80
CA ARG A 229 1.71 -0.15 -16.26
C ARG A 229 1.27 1.31 -16.03
N PRO A 230 2.07 2.11 -15.31
CA PRO A 230 2.33 3.50 -15.64
C PRO A 230 3.01 3.53 -17.01
N GLN A 231 2.55 4.35 -17.94
CA GLN A 231 3.47 4.85 -18.95
C GLN A 231 4.40 5.85 -18.27
N THR A 232 5.67 5.51 -18.10
CA THR A 232 6.73 6.51 -18.03
C THR A 232 7.04 6.91 -19.46
N THR A 233 6.57 8.09 -19.88
CA THR A 233 7.14 8.80 -21.03
C THR A 233 8.49 9.39 -20.67
#